data_AF-C4XI05-F1
#
_entry.id   AF-C4XI05-F1
#
_cell.length_a   1.000
_cell.length_b   1.000
_cell.length_c   1.000
_cell.angle_alpha   90.00
_cell.angle_beta   90.00
_cell.angle_gamma   90.00
#
_symmetry.space_group_name_H-M   'P 1'
#
loop_
_entity.id
_entity.type
_entity.pdbx_description
1 polymer ?
#
loop_
_entity_poly.entity_id
_entity_poly.type
_entity_poly.pdbx_seq_one_letter_code
_entity_poly.pdbx_strand_id
1 'polypeptide(L)'
;MIDLNATFFVQLVNFVLILILLNVILIGPIRKILKKRAEFVASQMEGIESFASSADAKLKDYELSLDAARAAATAGRMAMKAEGQAKEKDLLEAAGAEAASKLQAARAEISAQSAAAKKALEGKVSGLASKAVAKVLAA
;
A
#
# COMPACT_ATOMS: atom_id res chain seq x y z
N MET A 1 40.11 27.32 87.15
CA MET A 1 40.51 25.95 86.78
C MET A 1 39.26 25.26 86.27
N ILE A 2 39.34 24.51 85.16
CA ILE A 2 38.18 23.78 84.66
C ILE A 2 38.05 22.54 85.54
N ASP A 3 37.15 22.59 86.51
CA ASP A 3 36.87 21.43 87.34
C ASP A 3 36.01 20.44 86.56
N LEU A 4 36.61 19.34 86.13
CA LEU A 4 35.89 18.19 85.58
C LEU A 4 35.12 17.50 86.71
N ASN A 5 33.97 18.07 87.06
CA ASN A 5 33.03 17.49 88.00
C ASN A 5 32.06 16.54 87.29
N ALA A 6 31.39 15.66 88.05
CA ALA A 6 30.37 14.74 87.54
C ALA A 6 29.31 15.42 86.66
N THR A 7 28.98 16.69 86.95
CA THR A 7 28.07 17.53 86.16
C THR A 7 28.50 17.72 84.71
N PHE A 8 29.81 17.82 84.43
CA PHE A 8 30.33 17.92 83.06
C PHE A 8 30.03 16.66 82.25
N PHE A 9 30.24 15.48 82.85
CA PHE A 9 29.92 14.20 82.21
C PHE A 9 28.41 14.04 81.99
N VAL A 10 27.58 14.43 82.96
CA VAL A 10 26.12 14.42 82.80
C VAL A 10 25.68 15.36 81.66
N GLN A 11 26.29 16.54 81.54
CA GLN A 11 25.99 17.49 80.46
C GLN A 11 26.47 17.00 79.09
N LEU A 12 27.63 16.33 79.03
CA LEU A 12 28.13 15.69 77.81
C LEU A 12 27.18 14.59 77.34
N VAL A 13 26.72 13.73 78.26
CA VAL A 13 25.73 12.69 77.95
C VAL A 13 24.43 13.31 77.44
N ASN A 14 23.93 14.37 78.08
CA ASN A 14 22.73 15.09 77.62
C ASN A 14 22.91 15.65 76.20
N PHE A 15 24.04 16.31 75.93
CA PHE A 15 24.36 16.84 74.61
C PHE A 15 24.40 15.74 73.53
N VAL A 16 25.06 14.61 73.82
CA VAL A 16 25.09 13.46 72.90
C VAL A 16 23.68 12.88 72.69
N LEU A 17 22.87 12.80 73.74
CA LEU A 17 21.50 12.31 73.67
C LEU A 17 20.64 13.21 72.77
N ILE A 18 20.75 14.53 72.91
CA ILE A 18 20.09 15.51 72.03
C ILE A 18 20.59 15.39 70.60
N LEU A 19 21.91 15.23 70.36
CA LEU A 19 22.45 15.03 69.02
C LEU A 19 21.89 13.78 68.34
N ILE A 20 21.76 12.67 69.07
CA ILE A 20 21.16 11.44 68.56
C ILE A 20 19.67 11.68 68.24
N LEU A 21 18.94 12.30 69.16
CA LEU A 21 17.53 12.66 68.93
C LEU A 21 17.36 13.53 67.69
N LEU A 22 18.21 14.54 67.53
CA LEU A 22 18.21 15.48 66.41
C LEU A 22 18.50 14.77 65.08
N ASN A 23 19.47 13.85 65.07
CA ASN A 23 19.80 13.07 63.89
C ASN A 23 18.62 12.18 63.44
N VAL A 24 17.95 11.53 64.39
CA VAL A 24 16.79 10.67 64.12
C VAL A 24 15.56 11.48 63.70
N ILE A 25 15.29 12.61 64.36
CA ILE A 25 14.06 13.40 64.15
C ILE A 25 14.16 14.34 62.95
N LEU A 26 15.32 14.94 62.67
CA LEU A 26 15.46 15.93 61.59
C LEU A 26 16.28 15.42 60.42
N ILE A 27 17.51 14.97 60.65
CA ILE A 27 18.46 14.67 59.56
C ILE A 27 17.98 13.48 58.72
N GLY A 28 17.50 12.41 59.37
CA GLY A 28 16.94 11.24 58.71
C GLY A 28 15.77 11.56 57.76
N PRO A 29 14.65 12.15 58.24
CA PRO A 29 13.50 12.45 57.40
C PRO A 29 13.78 13.51 56.32
N ILE A 30 14.60 14.54 56.61
CA ILE A 30 14.97 15.54 55.59
C ILE A 30 15.72 14.88 54.43
N ARG A 31 16.70 14.00 54.70
CA ARG A 31 17.43 13.27 53.67
C ARG A 31 16.51 12.37 52.84
N LYS A 32 15.54 11.69 53.49
CA LYS A 32 14.55 10.86 52.79
C LYS A 32 13.70 11.68 51.82
N ILE A 33 13.24 12.87 52.22
CA ILE A 33 12.43 13.74 51.36
C ILE A 33 13.24 14.27 50.17
N LEU A 34 14.49 14.68 50.41
CA LEU A 34 15.39 15.13 49.34
C LEU A 34 15.66 14.00 48.33
N LYS A 35 15.93 12.79 48.81
CA LYS A 35 16.12 11.61 47.95
C LYS A 35 14.87 11.28 47.15
N LYS A 36 13.69 11.29 47.80
CA LYS A 36 12.40 11.04 47.14
C LYS A 36 12.11 12.08 46.04
N ARG A 37 12.43 13.36 46.27
CA ARG A 37 12.32 14.39 45.23
C ARG A 37 13.27 14.14 44.06
N ALA A 38 14.53 13.81 44.34
CA ALA A 38 15.51 13.51 43.31
C ALA A 38 15.08 12.29 42.46
N GLU A 39 14.67 11.21 43.12
CA GLU A 39 14.16 10.00 42.46
C GLU A 39 12.89 10.29 41.64
N PHE A 40 11.95 11.08 42.17
CA PHE A 40 10.74 11.46 41.44
C PHE A 40 11.08 12.24 40.17
N VAL A 41 11.95 13.25 40.25
CA VAL A 41 12.36 14.04 39.07
C VAL A 41 13.10 13.15 38.06
N ALA A 42 14.01 12.29 38.51
CA ALA A 42 14.71 11.36 37.63
C ALA A 42 13.74 10.41 36.91
N SER A 43 12.78 9.83 37.64
CA SER A 43 11.78 8.93 37.06
C SER A 43 10.88 9.61 36.03
N GLN A 44 10.55 10.90 36.24
CA GLN A 44 9.78 11.65 35.25
C GLN A 44 10.61 11.96 34.00
N MET A 45 11.90 12.29 34.14
CA MET A 45 12.79 12.51 33.00
C MET A 45 12.96 11.23 32.17
N GLU A 46 13.19 10.09 32.84
CA GLU A 46 13.29 8.78 32.19
C GLU A 46 11.98 8.40 31.47
N GLY A 47 10.83 8.67 32.09
CA GLY A 47 9.52 8.46 31.47
C GLY A 47 9.31 9.33 30.22
N ILE A 48 9.74 10.60 30.25
CA ILE A 48 9.67 11.51 29.09
C ILE A 48 10.57 11.01 27.96
N GLU A 49 11.82 10.63 28.27
CA GLU A 49 12.78 10.16 27.28
C GLU A 49 12.34 8.83 26.65
N SER A 50 11.85 7.89 27.46
CA SER A 50 11.27 6.64 26.97
C SER A 50 10.03 6.88 26.09
N PHE A 51 9.16 7.81 26.48
CA PHE A 51 7.97 8.15 25.69
C PHE A 51 8.35 8.79 24.35
N ALA A 52 9.29 9.73 24.35
CA ALA A 52 9.79 10.37 23.14
C ALA A 52 10.44 9.33 22.20
N SER A 53 11.33 8.49 22.72
CA SER A 53 11.97 7.42 21.95
C SER A 53 10.95 6.43 21.37
N SER A 54 9.93 6.06 22.15
CA SER A 54 8.86 5.18 21.67
C SER A 54 7.97 5.83 20.62
N ALA A 55 7.71 7.14 20.75
CA ALA A 55 6.95 7.92 19.78
C ALA A 55 7.71 8.03 18.46
N ASP A 56 9.00 8.36 18.50
CA ASP A 56 9.87 8.45 17.32
C ASP A 56 9.99 7.10 16.60
N ALA A 57 10.16 6.01 17.36
CA ALA A 57 10.17 4.66 16.80
C ALA A 57 8.85 4.33 16.09
N LYS A 58 7.70 4.62 16.73
CA LYS A 58 6.38 4.40 16.12
C LYS A 58 6.14 5.26 14.89
N LEU A 59 6.59 6.52 14.89
CA LEU A 59 6.48 7.39 13.72
C LEU A 59 7.30 6.84 12.56
N LYS A 60 8.54 6.42 12.83
CA LYS A 60 9.40 5.82 11.81
C LYS A 60 8.80 4.53 11.24
N ASP A 61 8.29 3.65 12.09
CA ASP A 61 7.62 2.42 11.64
C ASP A 61 6.37 2.72 10.81
N TYR A 62 5.60 3.73 11.22
CA TYR A 62 4.43 4.19 10.48
C TYR A 62 4.81 4.72 9.10
N GLU A 63 5.81 5.59 9.01
CA GLU A 63 6.33 6.13 7.75
C GLU A 63 6.82 5.01 6.82
N LEU A 64 7.60 4.07 7.35
CA LEU A 64 8.06 2.90 6.59
C LEU A 64 6.88 2.06 6.07
N SER A 65 5.87 1.81 6.90
CA SER A 65 4.69 1.06 6.50
C SER A 65 3.88 1.78 5.41
N LEU A 66 3.80 3.11 5.49
CA LEU A 66 3.08 3.94 4.53
C LEU A 66 3.79 3.96 3.18
N ASP A 67 5.12 4.07 3.18
CA ASP A 67 5.91 4.05 1.95
C ASP A 67 5.91 2.66 1.31
N ALA A 68 5.98 1.59 2.10
CA ALA A 68 5.82 0.23 1.61
C ALA A 68 4.43 0.02 0.98
N ALA A 69 3.36 0.51 1.61
CA ALA A 69 2.01 0.44 1.06
C ALA A 69 1.85 1.22 -0.25
N ARG A 70 2.44 2.43 -0.34
CA ARG A 70 2.47 3.23 -1.59
C ARG A 70 3.23 2.53 -2.71
N ALA A 71 4.37 1.92 -2.39
CA ALA A 71 5.16 1.16 -3.36
C ALA A 71 4.36 -0.06 -3.86
N ALA A 72 3.74 -0.83 -2.95
CA ALA A 72 2.91 -1.97 -3.30
C ALA A 72 1.69 -1.58 -4.15
N ALA A 73 1.00 -0.48 -3.80
CA ALA A 73 -0.12 0.04 -4.58
C ALA A 73 0.31 0.47 -5.99
N THR A 74 1.46 1.14 -6.12
CA THR A 74 1.99 1.55 -7.42
C THR A 74 2.38 0.34 -8.27
N ALA A 75 3.07 -0.64 -7.67
CA ALA A 75 3.42 -1.89 -8.34
C ALA A 75 2.18 -2.64 -8.81
N GLY A 76 1.16 -2.78 -7.94
CA GLY A 76 -0.12 -3.41 -8.27
C GLY A 76 -0.85 -2.70 -9.42
N ARG A 77 -0.90 -1.36 -9.39
CA ARG A 77 -1.49 -0.56 -10.47
C ARG A 77 -0.75 -0.76 -11.80
N MET A 78 0.57 -0.78 -11.79
CA MET A 78 1.37 -1.02 -13.00
C MET A 78 1.15 -2.44 -13.54
N ALA A 79 1.10 -3.45 -12.67
CA ALA A 79 0.81 -4.82 -13.04
C ALA A 79 -0.59 -4.96 -13.67
N MET A 80 -1.63 -4.40 -13.05
CA MET A 80 -2.98 -4.41 -13.60
C MET A 80 -3.08 -3.67 -14.94
N LYS A 81 -2.36 -2.55 -15.09
CA LYS A 81 -2.31 -1.83 -16.36
C LYS A 81 -1.64 -2.67 -17.46
N ALA A 82 -0.53 -3.32 -17.15
CA ALA A 82 0.17 -4.20 -18.09
C ALA A 82 -0.70 -5.40 -18.49
N GLU A 83 -1.36 -6.05 -17.53
CA GLU A 83 -2.31 -7.14 -17.78
C GLU A 83 -3.49 -6.69 -18.63
N GLY A 84 -4.05 -5.51 -18.34
CA GLY A 84 -5.12 -4.90 -19.12
C GLY A 84 -4.71 -4.64 -20.57
N GLN A 85 -3.52 -4.07 -20.78
CA GLN A 85 -2.97 -3.83 -22.13
C GLN A 85 -2.70 -5.13 -22.90
N ALA A 86 -2.21 -6.17 -22.22
CA ALA A 86 -2.00 -7.48 -22.84
C ALA A 86 -3.34 -8.09 -23.29
N LYS A 87 -4.35 -8.11 -22.40
CA LYS A 87 -5.69 -8.61 -22.74
C LYS A 87 -6.36 -7.79 -23.85
N GLU A 88 -6.22 -6.47 -23.81
CA GLU A 88 -6.75 -5.59 -24.86
C GLU A 88 -6.12 -5.94 -26.21
N LYS A 89 -4.80 -6.12 -26.26
CA LYS A 89 -4.08 -6.52 -27.47
C LYS A 89 -4.55 -7.89 -27.98
N ASP A 90 -4.63 -8.89 -27.10
CA ASP A 90 -5.09 -10.23 -27.47
C ASP A 90 -6.52 -10.20 -28.05
N LEU A 91 -7.41 -9.42 -27.43
CA LEU A 91 -8.79 -9.28 -27.87
C LEU A 91 -8.89 -8.57 -29.22
N LEU A 92 -8.10 -7.51 -29.43
CA LEU A 92 -8.01 -6.79 -30.70
C LEU A 92 -7.46 -7.67 -31.82
N GLU A 93 -6.42 -8.46 -31.54
CA GLU A 93 -5.84 -9.40 -32.51
C GLU A 93 -6.85 -10.49 -32.88
N ALA A 94 -7.56 -11.07 -31.91
CA ALA A 94 -8.61 -12.05 -32.15
C ALA A 94 -9.77 -11.46 -32.99
N ALA A 95 -10.26 -10.27 -32.62
CA ALA A 95 -11.31 -9.59 -33.37
C ALA A 95 -10.87 -9.23 -34.80
N GLY A 96 -9.62 -8.81 -34.99
CA GLY A 96 -9.03 -8.54 -36.30
C GLY A 96 -8.95 -9.79 -37.17
N ALA A 97 -8.52 -10.92 -36.59
CA ALA A 97 -8.47 -12.21 -37.29
C ALA A 97 -9.87 -12.69 -37.69
N GLU A 98 -10.86 -12.59 -36.81
CA GLU A 98 -12.25 -12.91 -37.13
C GLU A 98 -12.82 -12.02 -38.24
N ALA A 99 -12.55 -10.71 -38.19
CA ALA A 99 -12.99 -9.77 -39.20
C ALA A 99 -12.37 -10.08 -40.57
N ALA A 100 -11.06 -10.41 -40.60
CA ALA A 100 -10.36 -10.81 -41.81
C ALA A 100 -10.94 -12.11 -42.40
N SER A 101 -11.22 -13.11 -41.55
CA SER A 101 -11.85 -14.37 -41.94
C SER A 101 -13.25 -14.16 -42.52
N LYS A 102 -14.09 -13.35 -41.85
CA LYS A 102 -15.43 -12.99 -42.35
C LYS A 102 -15.37 -12.27 -43.69
N LEU A 103 -14.42 -11.33 -43.87
CA LEU A 103 -14.24 -10.63 -45.13
C LEU A 103 -13.81 -11.58 -46.25
N GLN A 104 -12.91 -12.52 -45.96
CA GLN A 104 -12.46 -13.52 -46.93
C GLN A 104 -13.61 -14.45 -47.35
N ALA A 105 -14.42 -14.92 -46.39
CA ALA A 105 -15.61 -15.73 -46.65
C ALA A 105 -16.64 -14.98 -47.52
N ALA A 106 -16.96 -13.72 -47.17
CA ALA A 106 -17.88 -12.89 -47.94
C ALA A 106 -17.38 -12.64 -49.38
N ARG A 107 -16.08 -12.40 -49.57
CA ARG A 107 -15.49 -12.25 -50.92
C ARG A 107 -15.57 -13.53 -51.74
N ALA A 108 -15.31 -14.68 -51.11
CA ALA A 108 -15.45 -15.98 -51.78
C ALA A 108 -16.90 -16.24 -52.19
N GLU A 109 -17.86 -15.92 -51.33
CA GLU A 109 -19.29 -16.08 -51.60
C GLU A 109 -19.76 -15.16 -52.75
N ILE A 110 -19.34 -13.89 -52.75
CA ILE A 110 -19.63 -12.96 -53.86
C ILE A 110 -19.05 -13.47 -55.19
N SER A 111 -17.82 -13.99 -55.16
CA SER A 111 -17.19 -14.56 -56.37
C SER A 111 -17.98 -15.77 -56.89
N ALA A 112 -18.40 -16.67 -55.99
CA ALA A 112 -19.22 -17.83 -56.35
C ALA A 112 -20.59 -17.43 -56.91
N GLN A 113 -21.27 -16.47 -56.28
CA GLN A 113 -22.55 -15.93 -56.74
C GLN A 113 -22.42 -15.26 -58.12
N SER A 114 -21.35 -14.48 -58.34
CA SER A 114 -21.07 -13.84 -59.62
C SER A 114 -20.84 -14.88 -60.73
N ALA A 115 -20.05 -15.92 -60.46
CA ALA A 115 -19.83 -17.01 -61.42
C ALA A 115 -21.13 -17.77 -61.74
N ALA A 116 -21.95 -18.06 -60.73
CA ALA A 116 -23.24 -18.71 -60.91
C ALA A 116 -24.21 -17.85 -61.74
N ALA A 117 -24.30 -16.54 -61.44
CA ALA A 117 -25.13 -15.60 -62.18
C ALA A 117 -24.68 -15.47 -63.65
N LYS A 118 -23.37 -15.42 -63.90
CA LYS A 118 -22.81 -15.37 -65.25
C LYS A 118 -23.17 -16.63 -66.06
N LYS A 119 -22.99 -17.82 -65.47
CA LYS A 119 -23.36 -19.10 -66.09
C LYS A 119 -24.86 -19.18 -66.39
N ALA A 120 -25.70 -18.68 -65.48
CA ALA A 120 -27.14 -18.61 -65.70
C ALA A 120 -27.52 -17.65 -66.84
N LEU A 121 -26.81 -16.51 -66.96
CA LEU A 121 -27.00 -15.56 -68.04
C LEU A 121 -26.60 -16.14 -69.40
N GLU A 122 -25.45 -16.81 -69.49
CA GLU A 122 -24.99 -17.48 -70.71
C GLU A 122 -26.00 -18.53 -71.20
N GLY A 123 -26.59 -19.30 -70.28
CA GLY A 123 -27.69 -20.23 -70.60
C GLY A 123 -28.91 -19.51 -71.18
N LYS A 124 -29.31 -18.37 -70.62
CA LYS A 124 -30.43 -17.56 -71.11
C LYS A 124 -30.14 -16.85 -72.43
N VAL A 125 -28.89 -16.45 -72.69
CA VAL A 125 -28.47 -15.82 -73.95
C VAL A 125 -28.67 -16.78 -75.13
N SER A 126 -28.35 -18.07 -74.97
CA SER A 126 -28.62 -19.07 -76.01
C SER A 126 -30.12 -19.19 -76.34
N GLY A 127 -30.99 -19.13 -75.32
CA GLY A 127 -32.44 -19.16 -75.48
C GLY A 127 -33.05 -17.87 -76.02
N LEU A 128 -32.42 -16.72 -75.77
CA LEU A 128 -32.79 -15.45 -76.38
C LEU A 128 -32.33 -15.37 -77.84
N ALA A 129 -31.14 -15.89 -78.16
CA ALA A 129 -30.62 -15.96 -79.51
C ALA A 129 -31.49 -16.86 -80.40
N SER A 130 -31.92 -18.04 -79.92
CA SER A 130 -32.84 -18.91 -80.68
C SER A 130 -34.21 -18.26 -80.91
N LYS A 131 -34.75 -17.55 -79.91
CA LYS A 131 -35.99 -16.77 -80.07
C LYS A 131 -35.85 -15.61 -81.05
N ALA A 132 -34.69 -14.95 -81.08
CA ALA A 132 -34.41 -13.89 -82.05
C ALA A 132 -34.30 -14.46 -83.48
N VAL A 133 -33.58 -15.57 -83.66
CA VAL A 133 -33.46 -16.26 -84.96
C VAL A 133 -34.83 -16.74 -85.45
N ALA A 134 -35.65 -17.34 -84.59
CA ALA A 134 -37.00 -17.76 -84.95
C ALA A 134 -37.90 -16.59 -85.37
N LYS A 135 -37.72 -15.40 -84.79
CA LYS A 135 -38.50 -14.20 -85.13
C LYS A 135 -38.02 -13.53 -86.43
N VAL A 136 -36.75 -13.71 -86.81
CA VAL A 136 -36.18 -13.21 -88.07
C VAL A 136 -36.50 -14.17 -89.24
N LEU A 137 -36.55 -15.49 -89.01
CA LEU A 137 -36.94 -16.48 -90.02
C LEU A 137 -38.46 -16.59 -90.25
N ALA A 138 -39.29 -16.03 -89.36
CA ALA A 138 -40.74 -15.99 -89.49
C ALA A 138 -41.26 -14.74 -90.23
N ALA A 139 -40.36 -13.97 -90.85
CA ALA A 139 -40.64 -12.92 -91.83
C ALA A 139 -40.17 -13.40 -93.21
#